data_AF-A0A9J6ZVA8-F1
#
_entry.id   AF-A0A9J6ZVA8-F1
#
_cell.length_a   1.000
_cell.length_b   1.000
_cell.length_c   1.000
_cell.angle_alpha   90.00
_cell.angle_beta   90.00
_cell.angle_gamma   90.00
#
_symmetry.space_group_name_H-M   'P 1'
#
loop_
_entity.id
_entity.type
_entity.pdbx_description
1 polymer ?
#
loop_
_entity_poly.entity_id
_entity_poly.type
_entity_poly.pdbx_seq_one_letter_code
_entity_poly.pdbx_strand_id
1 'polypeptide(L)' 'MTWSNAGYVPDCAACHARDYESGPHKKYGNTRYSVSELRDCSGACHVYSDSSMTKISKSRSREHRVSDRDWD' A
#
# COMPACT_ATOMS: atom_id res chain seq x y z
N MET A 1 11.72 18.63 0.35
CA MET A 1 10.95 17.53 -0.27
C MET A 1 10.02 18.13 -1.30
N THR A 2 10.14 17.71 -2.56
CA THR A 2 9.18 18.06 -3.61
C THR A 2 8.09 17.00 -3.61
N TRP A 3 6.86 17.39 -3.27
CA TRP A 3 5.72 16.47 -3.34
C TRP A 3 5.39 16.20 -4.81
N SER A 4 5.70 14.98 -5.26
CA SER A 4 5.39 14.52 -6.61
C SER A 4 3.88 14.40 -6.83
N ASN A 5 3.12 14.11 -5.76
CA ASN A 5 1.67 13.97 -5.76
C ASN A 5 1.07 14.68 -4.54
N ALA A 6 0.83 15.98 -4.65
CA ALA A 6 0.29 16.79 -3.55
C ALA A 6 -1.07 16.28 -3.00
N GLY A 7 -1.85 15.57 -3.82
CA GLY A 7 -3.13 14.98 -3.39
C GLY A 7 -3.02 13.81 -2.40
N TYR A 8 -1.82 13.29 -2.16
CA TYR A 8 -1.57 12.20 -1.19
C TYR A 8 -0.93 12.67 0.11
N VAL A 9 -0.79 13.98 0.32
CA VAL A 9 -0.26 14.51 1.58
C VAL A 9 -1.25 14.23 2.72
N PRO A 10 -0.78 13.82 3.91
CA PRO A 10 0.62 13.72 4.36
C PRO A 10 1.25 12.32 4.21
N ASP A 11 0.64 11.43 3.44
CA ASP A 11 1.02 10.02 3.38
C ASP A 11 2.28 9.78 2.54
N CYS A 12 2.89 8.58 2.68
CA CYS A 12 4.12 8.18 1.97
C CYS A 12 4.03 8.40 0.45
N ALA A 13 2.86 8.12 -0.13
CA ALA A 13 2.59 8.28 -1.56
C ALA A 13 2.74 9.73 -2.07
N ALA A 14 2.71 10.75 -1.19
CA ALA A 14 2.93 12.14 -1.58
C ALA A 14 4.28 12.35 -2.30
N CYS A 15 5.31 11.63 -1.85
CA CYS A 15 6.62 11.59 -2.49
C CYS A 15 6.80 10.33 -3.35
N HIS A 16 6.36 9.17 -2.83
CA HIS A 16 6.75 7.85 -3.33
C HIS A 16 5.69 7.11 -4.17
N ALA A 17 4.63 7.77 -4.61
CA ALA A 17 3.60 7.07 -5.40
C ALA A 17 4.12 6.47 -6.72
N ARG A 18 5.26 6.96 -7.23
CA ARG A 18 5.90 6.43 -8.44
C ARG A 18 6.66 5.13 -8.20
N ASP A 19 7.04 4.88 -6.96
CA ASP A 19 7.77 3.67 -6.52
C ASP A 19 6.79 2.51 -6.21
N TYR A 20 5.48 2.78 -6.30
CA TYR A 20 4.46 1.79 -6.00
C TYR A 20 4.42 0.64 -7.01
N GLU A 21 4.68 -0.57 -6.54
CA GLU A 21 4.56 -1.79 -7.32
C GLU A 21 3.29 -2.59 -6.94
N SER A 22 2.29 -2.62 -7.82
CA SER A 22 1.04 -3.34 -7.51
C SER A 22 1.22 -4.86 -7.29
N GLY A 23 2.27 -5.46 -7.85
CA GLY A 23 2.58 -6.89 -7.83
C GLY A 23 2.40 -7.56 -6.46
N PRO A 24 3.19 -7.18 -5.44
CA PRO A 24 3.13 -7.73 -4.08
C PRO A 24 1.85 -7.39 -3.30
N HIS A 25 1.11 -6.36 -3.72
CA HIS A 25 -0.07 -5.84 -3.01
C HIS A 25 -1.38 -6.50 -3.48
N LYS A 26 -1.48 -7.81 -3.28
CA LYS A 26 -2.71 -8.56 -3.56
C LYS A 26 -3.81 -8.23 -2.55
N LYS A 27 -5.03 -8.01 -3.07
CA LYS A 27 -6.24 -7.71 -2.31
C LYS A 27 -7.12 -8.95 -2.14
N TYR A 28 -7.43 -9.65 -3.23
CA TYR A 28 -8.08 -10.96 -3.26
C TYR A 28 -7.92 -11.54 -4.68
N GLY A 29 -7.99 -12.86 -4.86
CA GLY A 29 -7.90 -13.47 -6.20
C GLY A 29 -6.71 -12.94 -7.03
N ASN A 30 -6.99 -12.31 -8.19
CA ASN A 30 -5.98 -11.59 -8.99
C ASN A 30 -6.08 -10.05 -8.87
N THR A 31 -6.99 -9.56 -8.03
CA THR A 31 -7.17 -8.14 -7.75
C THR A 31 -6.06 -7.66 -6.82
N ARG A 32 -5.44 -6.54 -7.20
CA ARG A 32 -4.40 -5.86 -6.44
C ARG A 32 -4.93 -4.53 -5.93
N TYR A 33 -4.32 -4.05 -4.85
CA TYR A 33 -4.52 -2.69 -4.41
C TYR A 33 -3.91 -1.71 -5.43
N SER A 34 -4.36 -0.48 -5.35
CA SER A 34 -3.74 0.68 -5.96
C SER A 34 -2.96 1.49 -4.92
N VAL A 35 -2.05 2.35 -5.39
CA VAL A 35 -1.34 3.30 -4.53
C VAL A 35 -2.30 4.21 -3.75
N SER A 36 -3.45 4.56 -4.32
CA SER A 36 -4.42 5.43 -3.66
C SER A 36 -5.11 4.76 -2.48
N GLU A 37 -5.28 3.43 -2.55
CA GLU A 37 -5.82 2.61 -1.46
C GLU A 37 -4.78 2.34 -0.36
N LEU A 38 -3.49 2.32 -0.71
CA LEU A 38 -2.37 2.07 0.21
C LEU A 38 -1.42 3.26 0.31
N ARG A 39 -1.97 4.48 0.36
CA ARG A 39 -1.17 5.73 0.33
C ARG A 39 -0.21 5.88 1.51
N ASP A 40 -0.63 5.40 2.69
CA ASP A 40 0.17 5.30 3.91
C ASP A 40 0.67 3.86 4.04
N CYS A 41 1.62 3.47 3.18
CA CYS A 41 2.17 2.13 3.04
C CYS A 41 2.60 1.48 4.38
N SER A 42 2.81 2.28 5.43
CA SER A 42 3.16 1.83 6.79
C SER A 42 2.03 1.10 7.52
N GLY A 43 0.80 1.26 7.04
CA GLY A 43 -0.41 0.68 7.62
C GLY A 43 -0.56 -0.84 7.44
N ALA A 44 -1.74 -1.32 7.79
CA ALA A 44 -2.11 -2.72 7.57
C ALA A 44 -2.71 -2.90 6.17
N CYS A 45 -2.25 -3.94 5.45
CA CYS A 45 -2.88 -4.40 4.20
C CYS A 45 -3.27 -5.87 4.33
N HIS A 46 -4.45 -6.25 3.83
CA HIS A 46 -4.99 -7.60 4.07
C HIS A 46 -5.33 -8.27 2.75
N VAL A 47 -5.05 -9.57 2.66
CA VAL A 47 -5.57 -10.39 1.57
C VAL A 47 -6.89 -10.98 2.04
N TYR A 48 -7.96 -10.68 1.32
CA TYR A 48 -9.30 -11.22 1.56
C TYR A 48 -9.52 -12.52 0.79
N SER A 49 -10.46 -13.34 1.26
CA SER A 49 -10.86 -14.57 0.56
C SER A 49 -11.49 -14.29 -0.81
N ASP A 50 -12.23 -13.19 -0.91
CA ASP A 50 -13.05 -12.86 -2.07
C ASP A 50 -13.36 -11.35 -2.13
N SER A 51 -14.14 -10.97 -3.14
CA SER A 51 -14.48 -9.58 -3.43
C SER A 51 -15.39 -8.91 -2.41
N SER A 52 -16.04 -9.64 -1.49
CA SER A 52 -16.84 -9.06 -0.42
C SER A 52 -15.98 -8.34 0.63
N MET A 53 -14.69 -8.68 0.71
CA MET A 53 -13.74 -8.12 1.69
C MET A 53 -14.19 -8.25 3.15
N THR A 54 -15.05 -9.21 3.45
CA THR A 54 -15.57 -9.44 4.81
C THR A 54 -14.72 -10.43 5.61
N LYS A 55 -14.01 -11.33 4.92
CA LYS A 55 -13.15 -12.35 5.52
C LYS A 55 -11.72 -12.19 5.07
N ILE A 56 -10.83 -11.99 6.04
CA ILE A 56 -9.39 -11.90 5.81
C ILE A 56 -8.85 -13.32 5.69
N SER A 57 -8.17 -13.60 4.58
CA SER A 57 -7.40 -14.83 4.37
C SER A 57 -5.97 -14.73 4.87
N LYS A 58 -5.36 -13.53 4.81
CA LYS A 58 -4.02 -13.27 5.33
C LYS A 58 -3.92 -11.82 5.81
N SER A 59 -3.59 -11.64 7.08
CA SER A 59 -3.20 -10.35 7.63
C SER A 59 -1.74 -10.03 7.28
N ARG A 60 -1.46 -8.75 7.02
CA ARG A 60 -0.12 -8.18 6.81
C ARG A 60 -0.13 -6.80 7.45
N SER A 61 0.93 -6.42 8.15
CA SER A 61 0.99 -5.14 8.84
C SER A 61 2.42 -4.72 9.10
N ARG A 62 2.69 -3.42 8.94
CA ARG A 62 4.02 -2.82 9.16
C ARG A 62 5.12 -3.45 8.29
N GLU A 63 4.77 -3.82 7.05
CA GLU A 63 5.72 -4.37 6.07
C GLU A 63 6.57 -3.28 5.42
N HIS A 64 6.20 -2.02 5.60
CA HIS A 64 6.98 -0.86 5.17
C HIS A 64 7.19 0.04 6.37
N ARG A 65 8.43 0.42 6.65
CA ARG A 65 8.76 1.38 7.70
C ARG A 65 9.80 2.35 7.18
N VAL A 66 9.76 3.56 7.72
CA VAL A 66 10.75 4.61 7.39
C VAL A 66 12.18 4.17 7.72
N SER A 67 12.36 3.28 8.69
CA SER A 67 13.66 2.73 9.07
C SER A 67 14.25 1.74 8.05
N ASP A 68 13.41 1.13 7.22
CA ASP A 68 13.80 -0.05 6.45
C ASP A 68 14.56 0.33 5.18
N ARG A 69 14.53 1.61 4.78
CA ARG A 69 15.22 2.17 3.60
C ARG A 69 14.93 1.45 2.28
N ASP A 70 13.85 0.66 2.21
CA ASP A 70 13.47 -0.08 1.00
C ASP A 70 13.08 0.82 -0.20
N TRP A 71 13.02 2.14 0.01
CA TRP A 71 12.46 3.13 -0.93
C TRP A 71 13.44 4.29 -1.21
N ASP A 72 14.70 4.17 -0.77
CA ASP A 72 15.79 5.15 -0.97
C ASP A 72 16.58 4.93 -2.28
#